data_AF-A0A0C3C8G5-F1
#
_entry.id   AF-A0A0C3C8G5-F1
#
_cell.length_a   1.000
_cell.length_b   1.000
_cell.length_c   1.000
_cell.angle_alpha   90.00
_cell.angle_beta   90.00
_cell.angle_gamma   90.00
#
_symmetry.space_group_name_H-M   'P 1'
#
loop_
_entity.id
_entity.type
_entity.pdbx_description
1 polymer ?
#
loop_
_entity_poly.entity_id
_entity_poly.type
_entity_poly.pdbx_seq_one_letter_code
_entity_poly.pdbx_strand_id
1 'polypeptide(L)'
;MPSPSHHPTRSSRVHPQSKRDKIKHDVIEISSDEEESPQTPHPSVVADYRRQLNKLREESVKYKKDFERASRELTDARAEIQQLQTRHKPDNGKILLDTAQVTDHLDCEICTSRMWTPYILPDCGHAFCQSCLQDWFSTTKVQFLATHPENDPNRLHSTAILVNLLQTIAQNPQYANLPHLTAMITQNMPPNPTYSCPTCREPVRSRPTEAFGLKALVRTIAIATGEKSPKKKPQAGRKRKAPGNAPGPWDGFFPPRKP
;
A
#
# COMPACT_ATOMS: atom_id res chain seq x y z
N MET A 1 -29.06 19.91 20.05
CA MET A 1 -28.85 20.85 18.93
C MET A 1 -27.39 20.74 18.49
N PRO A 2 -27.07 20.84 17.18
CA PRO A 2 -26.86 19.64 16.33
C PRO A 2 -25.44 19.60 15.68
N SER A 3 -24.97 18.61 14.90
CA SER A 3 -25.56 17.39 14.28
C SER A 3 -24.52 16.25 14.24
N PRO A 4 -24.91 14.96 14.14
CA PRO A 4 -24.01 13.90 13.68
C PRO A 4 -24.04 13.77 12.15
N SER A 5 -22.87 13.84 11.51
CA SER A 5 -22.73 13.78 10.04
C SER A 5 -22.81 12.34 9.52
N HIS A 6 -23.90 12.00 8.83
CA HIS A 6 -24.03 10.72 8.12
C HIS A 6 -23.27 10.75 6.78
N HIS A 7 -22.31 9.85 6.60
CA HIS A 7 -21.76 9.51 5.28
C HIS A 7 -22.48 8.29 4.70
N PRO A 8 -23.03 8.35 3.47
CA PRO A 8 -23.62 7.19 2.81
C PRO A 8 -22.52 6.37 2.11
N THR A 9 -22.33 5.12 2.51
CA THR A 9 -21.51 4.16 1.77
C THR A 9 -22.25 3.67 0.52
N ARG A 10 -21.71 4.00 -0.65
CA ARG A 10 -22.26 3.68 -1.98
C ARG A 10 -22.15 2.17 -2.26
N SER A 11 -23.07 1.38 -1.73
CA SER A 11 -23.18 -0.06 -2.03
C SER A 11 -23.72 -0.29 -3.44
N SER A 12 -22.85 -0.65 -4.37
CA SER A 12 -23.20 -1.03 -5.74
C SER A 12 -23.88 -2.40 -5.77
N ARG A 13 -25.22 -2.40 -5.63
CA ARG A 13 -26.05 -3.58 -5.88
C ARG A 13 -25.97 -3.98 -7.36
N VAL A 14 -25.24 -5.05 -7.65
CA VAL A 14 -25.36 -5.75 -8.93
C VAL A 14 -26.68 -6.53 -8.90
N HIS A 15 -27.71 -6.01 -9.56
CA HIS A 15 -28.94 -6.77 -9.79
C HIS A 15 -28.67 -7.85 -10.85
N PRO A 16 -28.89 -9.15 -10.56
CA PRO A 16 -28.94 -10.15 -11.61
C PRO A 16 -30.16 -9.86 -12.49
N GLN A 17 -29.93 -9.58 -13.77
CA GLN A 17 -30.99 -9.42 -14.75
C GLN A 17 -31.68 -10.77 -14.98
N SER A 18 -32.77 -11.01 -14.26
CA SER A 18 -33.69 -12.12 -14.53
C SER A 18 -34.28 -11.92 -15.93
N LYS A 19 -33.77 -12.67 -16.91
CA LYS A 19 -34.39 -12.81 -18.22
C LYS A 19 -35.73 -13.52 -18.02
N ARG A 20 -36.79 -12.72 -17.92
CA ARG A 20 -38.16 -13.19 -18.03
C ARG A 20 -38.41 -13.54 -19.49
N ASP A 21 -38.22 -14.81 -19.84
CA ASP A 21 -38.63 -15.30 -21.15
C ASP A 21 -40.14 -15.09 -21.31
N LYS A 22 -40.51 -14.33 -22.33
CA LYS A 22 -41.91 -14.10 -22.70
C LYS A 22 -42.46 -15.40 -23.27
N ILE A 23 -43.14 -16.17 -22.43
CA ILE A 23 -44.02 -17.26 -22.88
C ILE A 23 -45.04 -16.62 -23.83
N LYS A 24 -44.89 -16.89 -25.13
CA LYS A 24 -45.91 -16.54 -26.11
C LYS A 24 -47.10 -17.46 -25.87
N HIS A 25 -48.23 -16.87 -25.52
CA HIS A 25 -49.47 -17.59 -25.33
C HIS A 25 -50.09 -17.79 -26.73
N ASP A 26 -49.62 -18.81 -27.46
CA ASP A 26 -50.30 -19.23 -28.68
C ASP A 26 -51.65 -19.82 -28.27
N VAL A 27 -52.71 -19.05 -28.50
CA VAL A 27 -54.09 -19.49 -28.33
C VAL A 27 -54.41 -20.39 -29.51
N ILE A 28 -54.40 -21.70 -29.27
CA ILE A 28 -54.87 -22.67 -30.25
C ILE A 28 -56.40 -22.59 -30.26
N GLU A 29 -56.95 -21.82 -31.19
CA GLU A 29 -58.38 -21.86 -31.52
C GLU A 29 -58.68 -23.22 -32.14
N ILE A 30 -59.33 -24.09 -31.37
CA ILE A 30 -59.80 -25.38 -31.86
C ILE A 30 -61.08 -25.12 -32.64
N SER A 31 -60.97 -25.05 -33.96
CA SER A 31 -62.13 -24.98 -34.85
C SER A 31 -62.96 -26.27 -34.72
N SER A 32 -64.11 -26.16 -34.08
CA SER A 32 -65.05 -27.26 -33.86
C SER A 32 -65.90 -27.51 -35.09
N ASP A 33 -65.35 -28.17 -36.11
CA ASP A 33 -66.13 -28.70 -37.23
C ASP A 33 -65.43 -29.91 -37.87
N GLU A 34 -65.88 -31.12 -37.49
CA GLU A 34 -66.23 -32.23 -38.40
C GLU A 34 -66.71 -33.44 -37.56
N GLU A 35 -67.78 -34.09 -38.01
CA GLU A 35 -68.54 -35.10 -37.28
C GLU A 35 -67.87 -36.49 -37.39
N GLU A 36 -66.62 -36.61 -36.90
CA GLU A 36 -65.89 -37.88 -36.99
C GLU A 36 -66.51 -38.95 -36.08
N SER A 37 -66.87 -40.08 -36.70
CA SER A 37 -67.54 -41.21 -36.06
C SER A 37 -66.70 -41.77 -34.90
N PRO A 38 -67.30 -42.34 -33.83
CA PRO A 38 -66.57 -42.82 -32.67
C PRO A 38 -65.66 -44.02 -33.00
N GLN A 39 -64.47 -43.74 -33.51
CA GLN A 39 -63.40 -44.72 -33.69
C GLN A 39 -63.04 -45.26 -32.31
N THR A 40 -63.39 -46.53 -32.06
CA THR A 40 -63.09 -47.18 -30.79
C THR A 40 -61.57 -47.15 -30.56
N PRO A 41 -61.08 -46.55 -29.46
CA PRO A 41 -59.67 -46.24 -29.33
C PRO A 41 -58.83 -47.52 -29.42
N HIS A 42 -57.97 -47.57 -30.44
CA HIS A 42 -57.22 -48.78 -30.78
C HIS A 42 -56.48 -49.29 -29.53
N PRO A 43 -56.64 -50.56 -29.10
CA PRO A 43 -56.19 -51.02 -27.78
C PRO A 43 -54.70 -50.76 -27.46
N SER A 44 -53.85 -50.67 -28.50
CA SER A 44 -52.44 -50.27 -28.37
C SER A 44 -52.26 -48.89 -27.74
N VAL A 45 -53.03 -47.88 -28.19
CA VAL A 45 -52.91 -46.48 -27.75
C VAL A 45 -53.21 -46.38 -26.25
N VAL A 46 -54.23 -47.10 -25.77
CA VAL A 46 -54.58 -47.15 -24.34
C VAL A 46 -53.48 -47.85 -23.52
N ALA A 47 -52.83 -48.88 -24.06
CA ALA A 47 -51.69 -49.54 -23.41
C ALA A 47 -50.47 -48.61 -23.31
N ASP A 48 -50.19 -47.84 -24.36
CA ASP A 48 -49.06 -46.90 -24.39
C ASP A 48 -49.27 -45.69 -23.46
N TYR A 49 -50.49 -45.13 -23.37
CA TYR A 49 -50.79 -44.12 -22.35
C TYR A 49 -50.64 -44.66 -20.92
N ARG A 50 -51.04 -45.92 -20.66
CA ARG A 50 -50.82 -46.56 -19.35
C ARG A 50 -49.32 -46.72 -19.04
N ARG A 51 -48.50 -47.08 -20.02
CA ARG A 51 -47.03 -47.12 -19.89
C ARG A 51 -46.45 -45.73 -19.57
N GLN A 52 -46.88 -44.69 -20.28
CA GLN A 52 -46.45 -43.31 -20.05
C GLN A 52 -46.84 -42.81 -18.64
N LEU A 53 -48.07 -43.07 -18.19
CA LEU A 53 -48.52 -42.71 -16.84
C LEU A 53 -47.72 -43.42 -15.74
N ASN A 54 -47.38 -44.69 -15.93
CA ASN A 54 -46.53 -45.42 -14.97
C ASN A 54 -45.10 -44.87 -14.97
N LYS A 55 -44.51 -44.60 -16.14
CA LYS A 55 -43.20 -43.95 -16.25
C LYS A 55 -43.15 -42.59 -15.56
N LEU A 56 -44.16 -41.74 -15.78
CA LEU A 56 -44.27 -40.42 -15.12
C LEU A 56 -44.42 -40.54 -13.59
N ARG A 57 -45.13 -41.58 -13.10
CA ARG A 57 -45.22 -41.87 -11.66
C ARG A 57 -43.87 -42.31 -11.08
N GLU A 58 -43.15 -43.18 -11.77
CA GLU A 58 -41.81 -43.64 -11.37
C GLU A 58 -40.81 -42.46 -11.35
N GLU A 59 -40.82 -41.62 -12.38
CA GLU A 59 -40.02 -40.39 -12.44
C GLU A 59 -40.38 -39.40 -11.32
N SER A 60 -41.67 -39.19 -11.04
CA SER A 60 -42.13 -38.36 -9.92
C SER A 60 -41.65 -38.87 -8.56
N VAL A 61 -41.72 -40.19 -8.32
CA VAL A 61 -41.18 -40.83 -7.10
C VAL A 61 -39.66 -40.66 -7.01
N LYS A 62 -38.94 -40.74 -8.14
CA LYS A 62 -37.50 -40.48 -8.20
C LYS A 62 -37.17 -39.03 -7.85
N TYR A 63 -37.79 -38.07 -8.53
CA TYR A 63 -37.56 -36.63 -8.29
C TYR A 63 -37.89 -36.23 -6.85
N LYS A 64 -38.94 -36.81 -6.24
CA LYS A 64 -39.25 -36.60 -4.82
C LYS A 64 -38.11 -37.05 -3.90
N LYS A 65 -37.55 -38.24 -4.12
CA LYS A 65 -36.40 -38.77 -3.34
C LYS A 65 -35.14 -37.93 -3.54
N ASP A 66 -34.88 -37.49 -4.76
CA ASP A 66 -33.70 -36.66 -5.07
C ASP A 66 -33.84 -35.24 -4.46
N PHE A 67 -35.05 -34.65 -4.46
CA PHE A 67 -35.34 -33.40 -3.76
C PHE A 67 -35.19 -33.54 -2.23
N GLU A 68 -35.70 -34.63 -1.64
CA GLU A 68 -35.52 -34.93 -0.20
C GLU A 68 -34.04 -35.19 0.17
N ARG A 69 -33.19 -35.60 -0.77
CA ARG A 69 -31.74 -35.72 -0.57
C ARG A 69 -31.08 -34.34 -0.60
N ALA A 70 -31.27 -33.59 -1.68
CA ALA A 70 -30.70 -32.25 -1.84
C ALA A 70 -31.15 -31.28 -0.72
N SER A 71 -32.37 -31.41 -0.21
CA SER A 71 -32.88 -30.62 0.92
C SER A 71 -32.14 -30.92 2.23
N ARG A 72 -31.77 -32.19 2.47
CA ARG A 72 -30.92 -32.58 3.61
C ARG A 72 -29.49 -32.04 3.46
N GLU A 73 -28.86 -32.29 2.31
CA GLU A 73 -27.51 -31.78 2.00
C GLU A 73 -27.41 -30.25 2.14
N LEU A 74 -28.45 -29.51 1.69
CA LEU A 74 -28.54 -28.05 1.87
C LEU A 74 -28.66 -27.64 3.35
N THR A 75 -29.36 -28.44 4.16
CA THR A 75 -29.55 -28.18 5.59
C THR A 75 -28.26 -28.44 6.35
N ASP A 76 -27.58 -29.56 6.06
CA ASP A 76 -26.31 -29.95 6.65
C ASP A 76 -25.20 -28.94 6.31
N ALA A 77 -25.08 -28.54 5.03
CA ALA A 77 -24.12 -27.51 4.61
C ALA A 77 -24.39 -26.13 5.24
N ARG A 78 -25.67 -25.77 5.46
CA ARG A 78 -26.03 -24.54 6.19
C ARG A 78 -25.62 -24.62 7.67
N ALA A 79 -25.82 -25.77 8.32
CA ALA A 79 -25.39 -25.99 9.69
C ALA A 79 -23.86 -25.94 9.82
N GLU A 80 -23.12 -26.54 8.88
CA GLU A 80 -21.65 -26.47 8.81
C GLU A 80 -21.17 -25.02 8.62
N ILE A 81 -21.75 -24.26 7.68
CA ILE A 81 -21.43 -22.84 7.49
C ILE A 81 -21.68 -22.04 8.78
N GLN A 82 -22.78 -22.30 9.48
CA GLN A 82 -23.10 -21.63 10.75
C GLN A 82 -22.12 -22.04 11.88
N GLN A 83 -21.68 -23.30 11.92
CA GLN A 83 -20.66 -23.78 12.85
C GLN A 83 -19.29 -23.15 12.56
N LEU A 84 -18.88 -23.07 11.29
CA LEU A 84 -17.66 -22.40 10.87
C LEU A 84 -17.73 -20.90 11.17
N GLN A 85 -18.86 -20.23 10.92
CA GLN A 85 -19.06 -18.82 11.28
C GLN A 85 -19.03 -18.55 12.79
N THR A 86 -19.39 -19.53 13.62
CA THR A 86 -19.29 -19.39 15.09
C THR A 86 -17.90 -19.68 15.62
N ARG A 87 -17.18 -20.68 15.08
CA ARG A 87 -15.77 -20.94 15.39
C ARG A 87 -14.84 -19.82 14.89
N HIS A 88 -15.11 -19.30 13.70
CA HIS A 88 -14.40 -18.21 13.05
C HIS A 88 -15.18 -16.88 13.13
N LYS A 89 -15.98 -16.64 14.18
CA LYS A 89 -16.47 -15.29 14.45
C LYS A 89 -15.21 -14.44 14.68
N PRO A 90 -14.79 -13.57 13.74
CA PRO A 90 -13.61 -12.77 13.96
C PRO A 90 -13.99 -11.80 15.07
N ASP A 91 -13.14 -11.63 16.08
CA ASP A 91 -13.49 -10.85 17.27
C ASP A 91 -13.60 -9.36 16.92
N ASN A 92 -14.77 -8.98 16.42
CA ASN A 92 -15.09 -7.74 15.70
C ASN A 92 -14.04 -7.27 14.68
N GLY A 93 -13.41 -8.21 13.95
CA GLY A 93 -12.38 -7.88 12.95
C GLY A 93 -11.14 -7.20 13.53
N LYS A 94 -10.94 -7.24 14.85
CA LYS A 94 -9.76 -6.71 15.52
C LYS A 94 -8.62 -7.70 15.29
N ILE A 95 -7.66 -7.32 14.45
CA ILE A 95 -6.37 -8.00 14.40
C ILE A 95 -5.73 -7.82 15.79
N LEU A 96 -5.69 -8.89 16.58
CA LEU A 96 -5.06 -8.89 17.89
C LEU A 96 -3.55 -8.93 17.71
N LEU A 97 -2.97 -7.77 17.40
CA LEU A 97 -1.54 -7.60 17.23
C LEU A 97 -0.90 -7.37 18.61
N ASP A 98 -0.02 -8.28 19.01
CA ASP A 98 0.76 -8.13 20.24
C ASP A 98 1.66 -6.88 20.15
N THR A 99 1.40 -5.89 21.00
CA THR A 99 2.12 -4.62 21.00
C THR A 99 3.57 -4.75 21.43
N ALA A 100 3.95 -5.82 22.15
CA ALA A 100 5.34 -6.09 22.50
C ALA A 100 6.16 -6.42 21.25
N GLN A 101 5.71 -7.42 20.47
CA GLN A 101 6.39 -7.87 19.24
C GLN A 101 6.57 -6.75 18.19
N VAL A 102 5.62 -5.81 18.12
CA VAL A 102 5.75 -4.67 17.19
C VAL A 102 6.71 -3.61 17.73
N THR A 103 6.81 -3.44 19.05
CA THR A 103 7.58 -2.34 19.68
C THR A 103 9.05 -2.39 19.30
N ASP A 104 9.67 -3.57 19.29
CA ASP A 104 11.10 -3.75 18.98
C ASP A 104 11.46 -3.25 17.56
N HIS A 105 10.51 -3.28 16.62
CA HIS A 105 10.69 -2.77 15.25
C HIS A 105 10.48 -1.25 15.10
N LEU A 106 10.16 -0.55 16.18
CA LEU A 106 9.88 0.89 16.21
C LEU A 106 10.95 1.70 16.94
N ASP A 107 11.88 1.03 17.59
CA ASP A 107 12.97 1.64 18.33
C ASP A 107 14.19 1.80 17.42
N CYS A 108 14.87 2.93 17.57
CA CYS A 108 16.01 3.31 16.74
C CYS A 108 17.25 2.50 17.15
N GLU A 109 17.90 1.79 16.23
CA GLU A 109 19.11 1.00 16.52
C GLU A 109 20.29 1.83 17.08
N ILE A 110 20.31 3.16 16.88
CA ILE A 110 21.36 4.05 17.44
C ILE A 110 21.09 4.40 18.91
N CYS A 111 19.85 4.73 19.27
CA CYS A 111 19.52 5.26 20.61
C CYS A 111 18.59 4.36 21.43
N THR A 112 18.31 3.15 20.93
CA THR A 112 17.45 2.12 21.52
C THR A 112 16.13 2.69 22.07
N SER A 113 15.55 3.64 21.33
CA SER A 113 14.41 4.45 21.75
C SER A 113 13.46 4.68 20.58
N ARG A 114 12.17 4.74 20.89
CA ARG A 114 11.05 4.90 19.95
C ARG A 114 11.23 6.04 18.95
N MET A 115 11.08 5.71 17.66
CA MET A 115 11.30 6.63 16.55
C MET A 115 10.13 7.61 16.32
N TRP A 116 10.10 8.72 17.07
CA TRP A 116 9.06 9.75 16.95
C TRP A 116 9.07 10.54 15.62
N THR A 117 10.24 10.64 14.99
CA THR A 117 10.46 11.20 13.65
C THR A 117 11.40 10.27 12.89
N PRO A 118 10.88 9.15 12.35
CA PRO A 118 11.66 8.16 11.63
C PRO A 118 12.01 8.65 10.23
N TYR A 119 13.26 8.44 9.81
CA TYR A 119 13.73 8.66 8.46
C TYR A 119 14.34 7.37 7.93
N ILE A 120 13.96 6.99 6.72
CA ILE A 120 14.50 5.85 5.98
C ILE A 120 15.66 6.32 5.10
N LEU A 121 16.72 5.52 5.08
CA LEU A 121 17.81 5.61 4.11
C LEU A 121 17.37 4.95 2.79
N PRO A 122 17.16 5.70 1.68
CA PRO A 122 16.53 5.12 0.49
C PRO A 122 17.38 4.03 -0.19
N ASP A 123 18.70 4.11 -0.03
CA ASP A 123 19.65 3.17 -0.64
C ASP A 123 19.58 1.76 0.00
N CYS A 124 19.21 1.64 1.29
CA CYS A 124 19.25 0.37 2.05
C CYS A 124 18.01 0.04 2.91
N GLY A 125 16.97 0.88 2.93
CA GLY A 125 15.71 0.65 3.65
C GLY A 125 15.71 0.88 5.18
N HIS A 126 16.87 0.78 5.86
CA HIS A 126 16.99 1.00 7.31
C HIS A 126 16.44 2.36 7.78
N ALA A 127 15.79 2.36 8.96
CA ALA A 127 15.10 3.51 9.52
C ALA A 127 15.66 3.92 10.89
N PHE A 128 15.77 5.23 11.13
CA PHE A 128 16.33 5.78 12.36
C PHE A 128 15.63 7.08 12.77
N CYS A 129 15.84 7.52 14.02
CA CYS A 129 15.50 8.88 14.45
C CYS A 129 16.24 9.95 13.61
N GLN A 130 15.52 11.01 13.24
CA GLN A 130 16.09 12.19 12.55
C GLN A 130 17.38 12.69 13.21
N SER A 131 17.37 12.92 14.53
CA SER A 131 18.52 13.41 15.27
C SER A 131 19.71 12.45 15.18
N CYS A 132 19.49 11.16 15.40
CA CYS A 132 20.55 10.16 15.37
C CYS A 132 21.26 10.08 14.01
N LEU A 133 20.54 10.21 12.89
CA LEU A 133 21.15 10.32 11.56
C LEU A 133 21.89 11.66 11.35
N GLN A 134 21.36 12.77 11.87
CA GLN A 134 22.05 14.06 11.82
C GLN A 134 23.36 14.02 12.62
N ASP A 135 23.36 13.42 13.80
CA ASP A 135 24.54 13.28 14.67
C ASP A 135 25.58 12.33 14.05
N TRP A 136 25.12 11.21 13.47
CA TRP A 136 25.97 10.27 12.72
C TRP A 136 26.67 10.94 11.53
N PHE A 137 25.90 11.57 10.63
CA PHE A 137 26.48 12.26 9.47
C PHE A 137 27.34 13.47 9.86
N SER A 138 26.99 14.19 10.93
CA SER A 138 27.83 15.28 11.47
C SER A 138 29.17 14.75 11.95
N THR A 139 29.18 13.62 12.66
CA THR A 139 30.39 12.94 13.12
C THR A 139 31.26 12.49 11.95
N THR A 140 30.68 11.83 10.94
CA THR A 140 31.40 11.45 9.70
C THR A 140 32.00 12.66 9.01
N LYS A 141 31.26 13.78 8.91
CA LYS A 141 31.73 15.01 8.28
C LYS A 141 32.87 15.68 9.04
N VAL A 142 32.82 15.70 10.38
CA VAL A 142 33.91 16.21 11.22
C VAL A 142 35.17 15.34 11.09
N GLN A 143 35.02 14.01 11.12
CA GLN A 143 36.14 13.07 10.89
C GLN A 143 36.76 13.23 9.50
N PHE A 144 35.93 13.46 8.48
CA PHE A 144 36.40 13.75 7.12
C PHE A 144 37.23 15.05 7.06
N LEU A 145 36.72 16.15 7.63
CA LEU A 145 37.46 17.43 7.65
C LEU A 145 38.75 17.36 8.47
N ALA A 146 38.77 16.59 9.57
CA ALA A 146 39.97 16.38 10.37
C ALA A 146 41.05 15.54 9.65
N THR A 147 40.65 14.65 8.74
CA THR A 147 41.57 13.82 7.94
C THR A 147 41.96 14.48 6.60
N HIS A 148 41.24 15.51 6.17
CA HIS A 148 41.45 16.21 4.90
C HIS A 148 41.49 17.76 5.10
N PRO A 149 42.54 18.32 5.73
CA PRO A 149 42.62 19.76 6.04
C PRO A 149 42.64 20.67 4.79
N GLU A 150 42.95 20.12 3.61
CA GLU A 150 42.87 20.80 2.32
C GLU A 150 41.43 21.11 1.89
N ASN A 151 40.44 20.41 2.45
CA ASN A 151 39.00 20.62 2.19
C ASN A 151 38.32 21.52 3.23
N ASP A 152 39.10 22.23 4.06
CA ASP A 152 38.56 23.31 4.88
C ASP A 152 37.89 24.37 3.96
N PRO A 153 36.57 24.61 4.09
CA PRO A 153 35.87 25.60 3.26
C PRO A 153 36.42 27.03 3.42
N ASN A 154 37.25 27.30 4.44
CA ASN A 154 37.93 28.58 4.62
C ASN A 154 39.24 28.70 3.79
N ARG A 155 39.75 27.62 3.20
CA ARG A 155 40.93 27.66 2.31
C ARG A 155 40.55 28.08 0.90
N LEU A 156 40.68 29.39 0.63
CA LEU A 156 40.37 30.08 -0.63
C LEU A 156 41.11 29.57 -1.91
N HIS A 157 42.11 28.70 -1.79
CA HIS A 157 43.03 28.42 -2.90
C HIS A 157 42.48 27.44 -3.94
N SER A 158 41.92 26.29 -3.51
CA SER A 158 41.34 25.28 -4.40
C SER A 158 40.08 25.79 -5.09
N THR A 159 39.26 26.57 -4.38
CA THR A 159 38.04 27.20 -4.92
C THR A 159 38.36 28.23 -6.01
N ALA A 160 39.43 29.03 -5.86
CA ALA A 160 39.84 30.01 -6.87
C ALA A 160 40.24 29.37 -8.21
N ILE A 161 40.99 28.25 -8.18
CA ILE A 161 41.39 27.50 -9.39
C ILE A 161 40.14 26.99 -10.11
N LEU A 162 39.21 26.38 -9.38
CA LEU A 162 38.00 25.79 -9.93
C LEU A 162 37.04 26.85 -10.51
N VAL A 163 36.91 28.01 -9.85
CA VAL A 163 36.15 29.16 -10.37
C VAL A 163 36.74 29.70 -11.66
N ASN A 164 38.07 29.89 -11.73
CA ASN A 164 38.73 30.35 -12.96
C ASN A 164 38.50 29.37 -14.12
N LEU A 165 38.65 28.06 -13.88
CA LEU A 165 38.48 27.03 -14.90
C LEU A 165 37.03 26.96 -15.42
N LEU A 166 36.05 27.06 -14.53
CA LEU A 166 34.63 27.16 -14.88
C LEU A 166 34.32 28.43 -15.68
N GLN A 167 34.94 29.56 -15.33
CA GLN A 167 34.77 30.82 -16.05
C GLN A 167 35.38 30.78 -17.46
N THR A 168 36.53 30.11 -17.63
CA THR A 168 37.08 29.85 -18.98
C THR A 168 36.12 29.04 -19.85
N ILE A 169 35.51 27.98 -19.29
CA ILE A 169 34.52 27.14 -20.00
C ILE A 169 33.24 27.93 -20.31
N ALA A 170 32.76 28.77 -19.39
CA ALA A 170 31.59 29.61 -19.61
C ALA A 170 31.79 30.65 -20.74
N GLN A 171 33.02 31.18 -20.87
CA GLN A 171 33.40 32.08 -21.97
C GLN A 171 33.67 31.33 -23.29
N ASN A 172 33.98 30.03 -23.23
CA ASN A 172 34.39 29.21 -24.37
C ASN A 172 33.73 27.82 -24.31
N PRO A 173 32.44 27.70 -24.68
CA PRO A 173 31.69 26.44 -24.53
C PRO A 173 32.31 25.24 -25.26
N GLN A 174 33.09 25.48 -26.31
CA GLN A 174 33.85 24.45 -27.03
C GLN A 174 34.83 23.67 -26.13
N TYR A 175 35.24 24.25 -25.00
CA TYR A 175 36.15 23.64 -24.03
C TYR A 175 35.46 22.68 -23.04
N ALA A 176 34.12 22.65 -22.97
CA ALA A 176 33.39 21.77 -22.06
C ALA A 176 33.63 20.26 -22.31
N ASN A 177 33.96 19.89 -23.55
CA ASN A 177 34.17 18.50 -23.97
C ASN A 177 35.65 18.06 -24.01
N LEU A 178 36.58 18.93 -23.60
CA LEU A 178 38.01 18.62 -23.66
C LEU A 178 38.42 17.74 -22.47
N PRO A 179 38.89 16.49 -22.69
CA PRO A 179 39.11 15.52 -21.61
C PRO A 179 40.19 15.97 -20.62
N HIS A 180 41.14 16.80 -21.07
CA HIS A 180 42.15 17.40 -20.19
C HIS A 180 41.53 18.38 -19.17
N LEU A 181 40.57 19.20 -19.59
CA LEU A 181 39.86 20.10 -18.68
C LEU A 181 38.92 19.33 -17.75
N THR A 182 38.26 18.28 -18.25
CA THR A 182 37.50 17.36 -17.39
C THR A 182 38.40 16.76 -16.30
N ALA A 183 39.58 16.26 -16.67
CA ALA A 183 40.56 15.73 -15.72
C ALA A 183 41.04 16.78 -14.71
N MET A 184 41.31 18.01 -15.14
CA MET A 184 41.67 19.12 -14.23
C MET A 184 40.53 19.46 -13.26
N ILE A 185 39.27 19.50 -13.71
CA ILE A 185 38.11 19.68 -12.81
C ILE A 185 38.05 18.55 -11.78
N THR A 186 38.16 17.29 -12.23
CA THR A 186 38.07 16.13 -11.34
C THR A 186 39.22 16.07 -10.33
N GLN A 187 40.45 16.44 -10.73
CA GLN A 187 41.62 16.50 -9.85
C GLN A 187 41.56 17.63 -8.81
N ASN A 188 40.90 18.75 -9.14
CA ASN A 188 40.80 19.91 -8.25
C ASN A 188 39.47 19.96 -7.47
N MET A 189 38.50 19.08 -7.75
CA MET A 189 37.30 18.99 -6.92
C MET A 189 37.67 18.43 -5.54
N PRO A 190 37.30 19.13 -4.45
CA PRO A 190 37.53 18.62 -3.11
C PRO A 190 36.77 17.30 -2.94
N PRO A 191 37.39 16.22 -2.42
CA PRO A 191 36.65 15.01 -2.10
C PRO A 191 35.53 15.33 -1.11
N ASN A 192 34.45 14.56 -1.20
CA ASN A 192 33.28 14.74 -0.34
C ASN A 192 33.24 13.63 0.72
N PRO A 193 32.73 13.91 1.93
CA PRO A 193 32.51 12.88 2.93
C PRO A 193 31.55 11.82 2.41
N THR A 194 31.97 10.55 2.45
CA THR A 194 31.12 9.41 2.14
C THR A 194 30.36 9.00 3.40
N TYR A 195 29.04 9.16 3.37
CA TYR A 195 28.16 8.72 4.45
C TYR A 195 27.74 7.26 4.26
N SER A 196 27.52 6.54 5.35
CA SER A 196 27.12 5.13 5.34
C SER A 196 25.98 4.86 6.32
N CYS A 197 25.23 3.78 6.10
CA CYS A 197 24.22 3.29 7.02
C CYS A 197 24.86 2.82 8.34
N PRO A 198 24.38 3.26 9.53
CA PRO A 198 24.85 2.78 10.83
C PRO A 198 24.80 1.24 10.97
N THR A 199 23.76 0.60 10.43
CA THR A 199 23.52 -0.85 10.54
C THR A 199 24.32 -1.64 9.51
N CYS A 200 23.99 -1.51 8.22
CA CYS A 200 24.59 -2.34 7.15
C CYS A 200 25.85 -1.74 6.50
N ARG A 201 26.26 -0.53 6.89
CA ARG A 201 27.39 0.23 6.32
C ARG A 201 27.30 0.56 4.82
N GLU A 202 26.15 0.32 4.19
CA GLU A 202 25.90 0.65 2.80
C GLU A 202 26.03 2.16 2.54
N PRO A 203 26.71 2.62 1.47
CA PRO A 203 26.90 4.04 1.20
C PRO A 203 25.58 4.77 0.94
N VAL A 204 25.30 5.80 1.74
CA VAL A 204 24.11 6.65 1.59
C VAL A 204 24.42 7.73 0.56
N ARG A 205 23.81 7.63 -0.62
CA ARG A 205 24.00 8.57 -1.74
C ARG A 205 22.88 9.59 -1.82
N SER A 206 21.75 9.29 -1.20
CA SER A 206 20.51 10.03 -1.31
C SER A 206 20.04 10.60 0.03
N ARG A 207 19.27 11.69 0.00
CA ARG A 207 18.74 12.34 1.21
C ARG A 207 17.76 11.39 1.94
N PRO A 208 17.92 11.15 3.26
CA PRO A 208 16.95 10.39 4.04
C PRO A 208 15.53 10.95 3.89
N THR A 209 14.54 10.06 3.78
CA THR A 209 13.13 10.44 3.56
C THR A 209 12.29 10.09 4.79
N GLU A 210 11.41 11.01 5.21
CA GLU A 210 10.60 10.83 6.41
C GLU A 210 9.57 9.70 6.21
N ALA A 211 9.58 8.73 7.11
CA ALA A 211 8.74 7.55 7.02
C ALA A 211 7.36 7.82 7.64
N PHE A 212 6.50 8.57 6.94
CA PHE A 212 5.20 9.01 7.47
C PHE A 212 4.29 7.85 7.94
N GLY A 213 4.31 6.71 7.25
CA GLY A 213 3.57 5.50 7.66
C GLY A 213 4.08 4.95 9.00
N LEU A 214 5.40 4.75 9.12
CA LEU A 214 6.04 4.31 10.36
C LEU A 214 5.78 5.30 11.51
N LYS A 215 5.86 6.60 11.24
CA LYS A 215 5.54 7.67 12.19
C LYS A 215 4.09 7.65 12.67
N ALA A 216 3.14 7.31 11.80
CA ALA A 216 1.74 7.14 12.19
C ALA A 216 1.57 5.91 13.08
N LEU A 217 2.20 4.79 12.73
CA LEU A 217 2.14 3.54 13.49
C LEU A 217 2.76 3.67 14.89
N VAL A 218 3.94 4.31 15.00
CA VAL A 218 4.58 4.69 16.29
C VAL A 218 3.61 5.46 17.19
N ARG A 219 2.88 6.43 16.63
CA ARG A 219 1.91 7.24 17.39
C ARG A 219 0.69 6.43 17.82
N THR A 220 0.16 5.58 16.95
CA THR A 220 -0.99 4.70 17.26
C THR A 220 -0.64 3.77 18.42
N ILE A 221 0.54 3.14 18.38
CA ILE A 221 1.00 2.24 19.44
C ILE A 221 1.28 3.00 20.73
N ALA A 222 1.95 4.15 20.68
CA ALA A 222 2.15 5.00 21.84
C ALA A 222 0.83 5.41 22.52
N ILE A 223 -0.20 5.78 21.73
CA ILE A 223 -1.54 6.09 22.27
C ILE A 223 -2.15 4.85 22.94
N ALA A 224 -2.04 3.67 22.32
CA ALA A 224 -2.55 2.42 22.88
C ALA A 224 -1.81 2.00 24.18
N THR A 225 -0.52 2.29 24.30
CA THR A 225 0.29 2.01 25.51
C THR A 225 0.29 3.16 26.53
N GLY A 226 -0.47 4.24 26.30
CA GLY A 226 -0.53 5.41 27.19
C GLY A 226 0.71 6.31 27.19
N GLU A 227 1.64 6.10 26.27
CA GLU A 227 2.87 6.88 26.13
C GLU A 227 2.60 8.22 25.41
N LYS A 228 3.32 9.27 25.82
CA LYS A 228 3.16 10.62 25.27
C LYS A 228 4.35 10.99 24.40
N SER A 229 4.08 11.35 23.13
CA SER A 229 5.09 11.92 22.23
C SER A 229 5.86 13.06 22.90
N PRO A 230 7.21 13.07 22.80
CA PRO A 230 8.02 14.18 23.25
C PRO A 230 7.48 15.50 22.70
N LYS A 231 7.19 16.44 23.60
CA LYS A 231 6.80 17.79 23.19
C LYS A 231 8.00 18.42 22.49
N LYS A 232 7.91 18.61 21.17
CA LYS A 232 8.90 19.36 20.40
C LYS A 232 9.05 20.72 21.08
N LYS A 233 10.21 21.00 21.67
CA LYS A 233 10.48 22.27 22.35
C LYS A 233 10.10 23.40 21.38
N PRO A 234 9.31 24.41 21.80
CA PRO A 234 8.95 25.50 20.91
C PRO A 234 10.25 26.12 20.39
N GLN A 235 10.43 26.15 19.07
CA GLN A 235 11.60 26.80 18.47
C GLN A 235 11.50 28.30 18.72
N ALA A 236 12.13 28.75 19.81
CA ALA A 236 12.14 30.14 20.21
C ALA A 236 12.66 31.01 19.05
N GLY A 237 11.91 32.06 18.70
CA GLY A 237 12.42 33.13 17.85
C GLY A 237 12.22 33.03 16.34
N ARG A 238 11.64 31.95 15.77
CA ARG A 238 11.25 31.96 14.34
C ARG A 238 10.01 32.83 14.10
N LYS A 239 10.22 34.16 14.09
CA LYS A 239 9.30 35.16 13.54
C LYS A 239 8.84 34.70 12.15
N ARG A 240 7.55 34.83 11.86
CA ARG A 240 6.91 34.44 10.60
C ARG A 240 7.37 35.29 9.41
N LYS A 241 8.62 35.12 8.97
CA LYS A 241 8.98 35.48 7.59
C LYS A 241 8.29 34.49 6.63
N ALA A 242 8.02 34.96 5.42
CA ALA A 242 7.44 34.19 4.33
C ALA A 242 8.18 32.85 4.08
N PRO A 243 7.55 31.86 3.43
CA PRO A 243 8.18 30.55 3.13
C PRO A 243 9.24 30.65 2.03
N GLY A 244 10.28 31.45 2.24
CA GLY A 244 11.56 31.24 1.57
C GLY A 244 12.20 29.95 2.07
N ASN A 245 12.98 29.29 1.21
CA ASN A 245 13.62 28.00 1.46
C ASN A 245 14.33 27.95 2.83
N ALA A 246 13.62 27.48 3.86
CA ALA A 246 14.20 27.18 5.14
C ALA A 246 15.06 25.92 4.96
N PRO A 247 16.34 25.91 5.36
CA PRO A 247 17.20 24.77 5.14
C PRO A 247 16.59 23.53 5.81
N GLY A 248 16.46 22.47 5.01
CA GLY A 248 15.95 21.18 5.45
C GLY A 248 16.95 20.46 6.36
N PRO A 249 16.51 19.42 7.09
CA PRO A 249 17.37 18.72 8.05
C PRO A 249 18.60 18.03 7.44
N TRP A 250 18.62 17.87 6.12
CA TRP A 250 19.68 17.19 5.35
C TRP A 250 20.52 18.14 4.48
N ASP A 251 20.27 19.46 4.57
CA ASP A 251 21.08 20.45 3.85
C ASP A 251 22.48 20.54 4.43
N GLY A 252 23.49 20.61 3.56
CA GLY A 252 24.90 20.59 3.95
C GLY A 252 25.49 19.18 4.12
N PHE A 253 24.69 18.12 4.05
CA PHE A 253 25.16 16.73 3.93
C PHE A 253 25.07 16.25 2.47
N PHE A 254 23.94 16.46 1.82
CA PHE A 254 23.67 15.97 0.47
C PHE A 254 23.40 17.12 -0.52
N PRO A 255 23.70 16.94 -1.82
CA PRO A 255 23.33 17.89 -2.86
C PRO A 255 21.84 18.28 -2.79
N PRO A 256 21.46 19.51 -3.22
CA PRO A 256 20.06 19.88 -3.34
C PRO A 256 19.33 18.92 -4.28
N ARG A 257 18.03 18.68 -4.02
CA ARG A 257 17.20 17.95 -4.98
C ARG A 257 17.17 18.76 -6.28
N LYS A 258 17.39 18.10 -7.42
CA LYS A 258 17.07 18.70 -8.72
C LYS A 258 15.56 19.01 -8.73
N PRO A 259 15.15 20.20 -9.19
CA PRO A 259 13.74 20.57 -9.29
C PRO A 259 13.00 19.69 -10.31
#